data_AF-A0AAJ2LPE3-F1
#
_entry.id   AF-A0AAJ2LPE3-F1
#
_cell.length_a   1.000
_cell.length_b   1.000
_cell.length_c   1.000
_cell.angle_alpha   90.00
_cell.angle_beta   90.00
_cell.angle_gamma   90.00
#
_symmetry.space_group_name_H-M   'P 1'
#
loop_
_entity.id
_entity.type
_entity.pdbx_description
1 polymer ?
#
loop_
_entity_poly.entity_id
_entity_poly.type
_entity_poly.pdbx_seq_one_letter_code
_entity_poly.pdbx_strand_id
1 'polypeptide(L)'
;MVEEKCLPAVLNQNMWKMIRFGDIERDYFLFGLRYINSSQIEITNSTHGHLAQGEYLTKLFPLPPLAEQHRIVAKVDELMALCDQLENQHSNAIVAHEKLVSYLLNTL
;
A
#
# COMPACT_ATOMS: atom_id res chain seq x y z
N MET A 1 5.47 10.02 4.18
CA MET A 1 6.16 11.19 3.57
C MET A 1 6.93 11.90 4.65
N VAL A 2 8.09 12.46 4.30
CA VAL A 2 8.91 13.21 5.25
C VAL A 2 8.27 14.58 5.47
N GLU A 3 8.08 14.97 6.74
CA GLU A 3 7.61 16.30 7.11
C GLU A 3 8.64 17.37 6.74
N GLU A 4 8.19 18.59 6.41
CA GLU A 4 9.08 19.67 5.94
C GLU A 4 10.11 20.07 7.00
N LYS A 5 9.76 19.97 8.29
CA LYS A 5 10.65 20.18 9.43
C LYS A 5 11.86 19.25 9.46
N CYS A 6 11.80 18.13 8.75
CA CYS A 6 12.88 17.14 8.67
C CYS A 6 13.84 17.41 7.50
N LEU A 7 13.73 18.55 6.81
CA LEU A 7 14.62 18.95 5.72
C LEU A 7 15.65 20.01 6.20
N PRO A 8 16.91 19.96 5.72
CA PRO A 8 17.45 19.00 4.76
C PRO A 8 17.74 17.63 5.38
N ALA A 9 17.32 16.56 4.70
CA ALA A 9 17.61 15.18 5.09
C ALA A 9 18.75 14.63 4.24
N VAL A 10 19.73 13.97 4.87
CA VAL A 10 20.78 13.22 4.17
C VAL A 10 20.22 11.83 3.84
N LEU A 11 20.23 11.46 2.56
CA LEU A 11 19.77 10.16 2.08
C LEU A 11 20.97 9.23 1.90
N ASN A 12 20.78 7.94 2.20
CA ASN A 12 21.79 6.93 1.92
C ASN A 12 21.87 6.61 0.41
N GLN A 13 22.88 5.84 0.00
CA GLN A 13 23.15 5.52 -1.41
C GLN A 13 22.05 4.71 -2.11
N ASN A 14 21.19 4.02 -1.34
CA ASN A 14 20.09 3.19 -1.85
C ASN A 14 18.71 3.86 -1.62
N MET A 15 18.68 5.16 -1.33
CA MET A 15 17.46 5.92 -1.09
C MET A 15 17.33 7.05 -2.10
N TRP A 16 16.15 7.14 -2.70
CA TRP A 16 15.79 8.26 -3.57
C TRP A 16 14.62 9.05 -3.01
N LYS A 17 14.66 10.36 -3.21
CA LYS A 17 13.54 11.26 -2.89
C LYS A 17 12.61 11.31 -4.10
N MET A 18 11.38 10.85 -3.92
CA MET A 18 10.30 11.05 -4.88
C MET A 18 9.55 12.33 -4.52
N ILE A 19 9.36 13.21 -5.51
CA ILE A 19 8.60 14.46 -5.37
C ILE A 19 7.44 14.40 -6.34
N ARG A 20 6.23 14.64 -5.84
CA ARG A 20 5.03 14.78 -6.68
C ARG A 20 5.13 16.09 -7.45
N PHE A 21 4.92 16.05 -8.76
CA PHE A 21 4.90 17.24 -9.61
C PHE A 21 3.52 17.36 -10.27
N GLY A 22 2.95 18.57 -10.24
CA GLY A 22 1.61 18.85 -10.78
C GLY A 22 0.45 18.41 -9.89
N ASP A 23 -0.74 18.39 -10.47
CA ASP A 23 -2.01 18.08 -9.80
C ASP A 23 -2.18 16.56 -9.64
N ILE A 24 -1.45 15.99 -8.68
CA ILE A 24 -1.49 14.58 -8.33
C ILE A 24 -1.96 14.40 -6.89
N GLU A 25 -3.08 13.72 -6.74
CA GLU A 25 -3.64 13.29 -5.46
C GLU A 25 -2.61 12.40 -4.73
N ARG A 26 -2.50 12.57 -3.41
CA ARG A 26 -1.49 11.95 -2.55
C ARG A 26 -1.58 10.43 -2.54
N ASP A 27 -2.75 9.88 -2.26
CA ASP A 27 -2.98 8.46 -2.09
C ASP A 27 -2.99 7.73 -3.44
N TYR A 28 -3.51 8.38 -4.48
CA TYR A 28 -3.39 7.93 -5.86
C TYR A 28 -1.93 7.79 -6.29
N PHE A 29 -1.09 8.78 -5.95
CA PHE A 29 0.35 8.69 -6.18
C PHE A 29 0.97 7.50 -5.44
N LEU A 30 0.58 7.25 -4.18
CA LEU A 30 1.05 6.10 -3.41
C LEU A 30 0.59 4.76 -4.02
N PHE A 31 -0.64 4.69 -4.55
CA PHE A 31 -1.11 3.50 -5.28
C PHE A 31 -0.27 3.25 -6.53
N GLY A 32 0.07 4.30 -7.28
CA GLY A 32 0.95 4.20 -8.44
C GLY A 32 2.35 3.68 -8.08
N LEU A 33 2.98 4.23 -7.05
CA LEU A 33 4.28 3.73 -6.56
C LEU A 33 4.19 2.27 -6.11
N ARG A 34 3.12 1.90 -5.40
CA ARG A 34 2.92 0.52 -4.94
C ARG A 34 2.73 -0.43 -6.12
N TYR A 35 1.95 -0.04 -7.12
CA TYR A 35 1.73 -0.81 -8.34
C TYR A 35 3.04 -1.04 -9.11
N ILE A 36 3.83 0.02 -9.32
CA ILE A 36 5.14 -0.09 -9.97
C ILE A 36 6.03 -1.05 -9.19
N ASN A 37 6.08 -0.91 -7.87
CA ASN A 37 6.90 -1.75 -6.99
C ASN A 37 6.50 -3.22 -7.01
N SER A 38 5.19 -3.53 -7.00
CA SER A 38 4.72 -4.91 -6.94
C SER A 38 4.63 -5.60 -8.30
N SER A 39 4.50 -4.84 -9.39
CA SER A 39 4.10 -5.39 -10.69
C SER A 39 5.09 -5.13 -11.82
N GLN A 40 6.03 -4.21 -11.65
CA GLN A 40 6.89 -3.75 -12.74
C GLN A 40 8.39 -3.78 -12.41
N ILE A 41 8.76 -4.01 -11.14
CA ILE A 41 10.15 -4.07 -10.71
C ILE A 41 10.58 -5.52 -10.56
N GLU A 42 11.67 -5.87 -11.22
CA GLU A 42 12.45 -7.06 -10.92
C GLU A 42 13.67 -6.61 -10.11
N ILE A 43 13.80 -7.11 -8.87
CA ILE A 43 15.00 -6.85 -8.07
C ILE A 43 16.11 -7.71 -8.66
N THR A 44 17.24 -7.10 -9.00
CA THR A 44 18.41 -7.83 -9.48
C THR A 44 18.84 -8.91 -8.48
N ASN A 45 19.15 -10.12 -8.98
CA ASN A 45 19.56 -11.28 -8.18
C ASN A 45 20.98 -11.16 -7.58
N SER A 46 21.48 -9.95 -7.34
CA SER A 46 22.78 -9.72 -6.69
C SER A 46 22.69 -9.92 -5.17
N THR A 47 23.84 -10.17 -4.52
CA THR A 47 23.97 -10.40 -3.06
C THR A 47 23.30 -9.31 -2.21
N HIS A 48 23.20 -8.08 -2.75
CA HIS A 48 22.34 -7.03 -2.24
C HIS A 48 21.55 -6.52 -3.45
N GLY A 49 20.28 -6.90 -3.59
CA GLY A 49 19.47 -6.51 -4.74
C GLY A 49 19.46 -4.99 -4.91
N HIS A 50 19.75 -4.51 -6.12
CA HIS A 50 19.81 -3.08 -6.43
C HIS A 50 18.79 -2.76 -7.52
N LEU A 51 17.98 -1.73 -7.27
CA LEU A 51 17.09 -1.17 -8.27
C LEU A 51 17.84 -0.03 -8.97
N ALA A 52 18.00 -0.10 -10.28
CA ALA A 52 18.61 0.98 -11.04
C ALA A 52 17.59 2.13 -11.23
N GLN A 53 18.00 3.37 -10.94
CA GLN A 53 17.11 4.54 -11.04
C GLN A 53 16.56 4.72 -12.45
N GLY A 54 17.41 4.54 -13.47
CA GLY A 54 17.01 4.63 -14.87
C GLY A 54 15.91 3.62 -15.22
N GLU A 55 15.99 2.40 -14.69
CA GLU A 55 14.97 1.38 -14.93
C GLU A 55 13.65 1.74 -14.24
N TYR A 56 13.70 2.20 -12.99
CA TYR A 56 12.51 2.61 -12.24
C TYR A 56 11.73 3.74 -12.93
N LEU A 57 12.45 4.74 -13.46
CA LEU A 57 11.85 5.89 -14.14
C LEU A 57 11.19 5.54 -15.49
N THR A 58 11.49 4.37 -16.06
CA THR A 58 10.83 3.90 -17.29
C THR A 58 9.49 3.23 -17.04
N LYS A 59 9.17 2.89 -15.79
CA LYS A 59 7.93 2.20 -15.46
C LYS A 59 6.76 3.18 -15.59
N LEU A 60 5.69 2.73 -16.22
CA LEU A 60 4.53 3.56 -16.54
C LEU A 60 3.40 3.34 -15.54
N PHE A 61 2.69 4.42 -15.23
CA PHE A 61 1.46 4.41 -14.47
C PHE A 61 0.49 5.45 -15.05
N PRO A 62 -0.79 5.11 -15.27
CA PRO A 62 -1.75 6.05 -15.84
C PRO A 62 -1.99 7.24 -14.91
N LEU A 63 -2.06 8.45 -15.49
CA LEU A 63 -2.37 9.67 -14.76
C LEU A 63 -3.65 10.31 -15.31
N PRO A 64 -4.82 9.99 -14.73
CA PRO A 64 -6.09 10.58 -15.14
C PRO A 64 -6.23 12.01 -14.56
N PRO A 65 -7.27 12.77 -14.98
CA PRO A 65 -7.56 14.08 -14.40
C PRO A 65 -7.76 14.03 -12.87
N LEU A 66 -7.45 15.13 -12.17
CA LEU A 66 -7.46 15.18 -10.71
C LEU A 66 -8.79 14.72 -10.08
N ALA A 67 -9.94 15.10 -10.68
CA ALA A 67 -11.25 14.65 -10.22
C ALA A 67 -11.40 13.12 -10.25
N GLU A 68 -10.84 12.48 -11.27
CA GLU A 68 -10.86 11.03 -11.42
C GLU A 68 -9.90 10.34 -10.45
N GLN A 69 -8.74 10.95 -10.17
CA GLN A 69 -7.84 10.46 -9.13
C GLN A 69 -8.55 10.40 -7.76
N HIS A 70 -9.25 11.47 -7.38
CA HIS A 70 -10.06 11.48 -6.14
C HIS A 70 -11.17 10.44 -6.15
N ARG A 71 -11.87 10.26 -7.29
CA ARG A 71 -12.92 9.24 -7.43
C ARG A 71 -12.38 7.83 -7.21
N ILE A 72 -11.19 7.54 -7.77
CA ILE A 72 -10.53 6.24 -7.59
C ILE A 72 -10.16 6.03 -6.13
N VAL A 73 -9.56 7.03 -5.48
CA VAL A 73 -9.16 6.96 -4.07
C VAL A 73 -10.37 6.69 -3.17
N ALA A 74 -11.44 7.46 -3.33
CA ALA A 74 -12.67 7.25 -2.57
C ALA A 74 -13.23 5.84 -2.75
N LYS A 75 -13.16 5.26 -3.96
CA LYS A 75 -13.63 3.90 -4.20
C LYS A 75 -12.72 2.85 -3.57
N VAL A 76 -11.41 3.06 -3.57
CA VAL A 76 -10.47 2.17 -2.87
C VAL A 76 -10.73 2.21 -1.37
N ASP A 77 -10.93 3.39 -0.78
CA ASP A 77 -11.22 3.53 0.65
C ASP A 77 -12.53 2.82 1.05
N GLU A 78 -13.59 2.99 0.23
CA GLU A 78 -14.86 2.27 0.42
C GLU A 78 -14.67 0.75 0.43
N LEU A 79 -13.87 0.23 -0.52
CA LEU A 79 -13.60 -1.20 -0.64
C LEU A 79 -12.73 -1.72 0.52
N MET A 80 -11.74 -0.96 0.96
CA MET A 80 -10.91 -1.32 2.10
C MET A 80 -11.73 -1.37 3.39
N ALA A 81 -12.61 -0.40 3.61
CA ALA A 81 -13.53 -0.41 4.75
C ALA A 81 -14.47 -1.63 4.73
N LEU A 82 -14.91 -2.06 3.54
CA LEU A 82 -15.70 -3.29 3.41
C LEU A 82 -14.87 -4.54 3.75
N CYS A 83 -13.62 -4.61 3.31
CA CYS A 83 -12.70 -5.70 3.69
C CYS A 83 -12.53 -5.75 5.21
N ASP A 84 -12.25 -4.62 5.86
CA ASP A 84 -12.11 -4.54 7.32
C ASP A 84 -13.37 -5.04 8.04
N GLN A 85 -14.55 -4.69 7.53
CA GLN A 85 -15.83 -5.17 8.08
C GLN A 85 -15.95 -6.69 7.94
N LEU A 86 -15.63 -7.25 6.77
CA LEU A 86 -15.71 -8.69 6.51
C LEU A 86 -14.71 -9.48 7.37
N GLU A 87 -13.48 -8.99 7.51
CA GLU A 87 -12.46 -9.60 8.36
C GLU A 87 -12.90 -9.63 9.83
N ASN A 88 -13.48 -8.54 10.33
CA ASN A 88 -14.03 -8.48 11.69
C ASN A 88 -15.19 -9.47 11.87
N GLN A 89 -16.10 -9.58 10.91
CA GLN A 89 -17.19 -10.56 10.95
C GLN A 89 -16.66 -12.00 11.00
N HIS A 90 -15.66 -12.31 10.18
CA HIS A 90 -15.03 -13.63 10.14
C HIS A 90 -14.31 -13.96 11.46
N SER A 91 -13.53 -13.02 11.99
CA SER A 91 -12.86 -13.19 13.29
C SER A 91 -13.85 -13.42 14.42
N ASN A 92 -14.93 -12.64 14.48
CA ASN A 92 -15.99 -12.81 15.48
C ASN A 92 -16.67 -14.17 15.38
N ALA A 93 -16.91 -14.67 14.16
CA ALA A 93 -17.51 -15.98 13.93
C ALA A 93 -16.60 -17.11 14.43
N ILE A 94 -15.29 -17.03 14.17
CA ILE A 94 -14.30 -17.99 14.68
C ILE A 94 -14.30 -18.00 16.22
N VAL A 95 -14.22 -16.83 16.84
CA VAL A 95 -14.19 -16.71 18.30
C VAL A 95 -15.47 -17.27 18.94
N ALA A 96 -16.63 -17.04 18.33
CA ALA A 96 -17.89 -17.61 18.81
C ALA A 96 -17.90 -19.13 18.69
N HIS A 97 -17.39 -19.68 17.57
CA HIS A 97 -17.28 -21.11 17.36
C HIS A 97 -16.35 -21.79 18.39
N GLU A 98 -15.16 -21.23 18.62
CA GLU A 98 -14.19 -21.74 19.60
C GLU A 98 -14.78 -21.74 21.02
N LYS A 99 -15.50 -20.68 21.40
CA LYS A 99 -16.19 -20.61 22.70
C LYS A 99 -17.22 -21.73 22.84
N LEU A 100 -18.08 -21.93 21.83
CA LEU A 100 -19.09 -22.99 21.86
C LEU A 100 -18.45 -24.38 22.01
N VAL A 101 -17.40 -24.67 21.23
CA VAL A 101 -16.65 -25.93 21.33
C VAL A 101 -16.07 -26.11 22.74
N SER A 102 -15.45 -25.07 23.31
CA SER A 102 -14.90 -25.14 24.67
C SER A 102 -15.96 -25.41 25.73
N TYR A 103 -17.14 -24.78 25.64
CA TYR A 103 -18.23 -24.99 26.58
C TYR A 103 -18.73 -26.44 26.51
N LEU A 104 -18.96 -26.96 25.31
CA LEU A 104 -19.44 -28.33 25.12
C LEU A 104 -18.44 -29.37 25.64
N LEU A 105 -17.15 -29.16 25.39
CA LEU A 105 -16.09 -30.05 25.89
C LEU A 105 -15.93 -29.98 27.41
N ASN A 106 -16.12 -28.81 28.02
CA ASN A 106 -16.01 -28.65 29.48
C ASN A 106 -17.25 -29.13 30.25
N THR A 107 -18.39 -29.34 29.58
CA THR A 107 -19.61 -29.88 30.19
C THR A 107 -19.69 -31.41 30.20
N LEU A 108 -18.74 -32.11 29.57
CA LEU A 108 -18.62 -33.57 29.55
C LEU A 108 -17.59 -34.05 30.58
#